data_AF-A0A7Y5Q7X1-F1
#
_entry.id   AF-A0A7Y5Q7X1-F1
#
_cell.length_a   1.000
_cell.length_b   1.000
_cell.length_c   1.000
_cell.angle_alpha   90.00
_cell.angle_beta   90.00
_cell.angle_gamma   90.00
#
_symmetry.space_group_name_H-M   'P 1'
#
loop_
_entity.id
_entity.type
_entity.pdbx_description
1 polymer ?
#
loop_
_entity_poly.entity_id
_entity_poly.type
_entity_poly.pdbx_seq_one_letter_code
_entity_poly.pdbx_strand_id
1 'polypeptide(L)'
;MPANVYFSVDIDGDRELSRTLHGYLASLKDLAPFFEDFADEWKATQRQVFASEGGYETEDDEGNQTKWPELSAKYAAWKAQRFPGKPILQRTGDLLEAATNPTTDITPTSLTMTIESDYAIYHQSSRPRDRLPRRPFASLTRGQKTRLMRRLRERLIEAVR
;
A
#
# COMPACT_ATOMS: atom_id res chain seq x y z
N MET A 1 -4.46 -9.91 33.88
CA MET A 1 -4.86 -10.55 32.61
C MET A 1 -3.93 -10.03 31.52
N PRO A 2 -3.40 -10.86 30.60
CA PRO A 2 -2.61 -10.34 29.49
C PRO A 2 -3.49 -9.43 28.64
N ALA A 3 -3.01 -8.22 28.35
CA ALA A 3 -3.72 -7.31 27.47
C ALA A 3 -3.64 -7.85 26.03
N ASN A 4 -4.78 -7.92 25.35
CA ASN A 4 -4.83 -8.18 23.92
C ASN A 4 -4.53 -6.88 23.18
N VAL A 5 -3.52 -6.89 22.30
CA VAL A 5 -3.27 -5.76 21.41
C VAL A 5 -3.64 -6.17 19.99
N TYR A 6 -4.28 -5.26 19.27
CA TYR A 6 -4.69 -5.45 17.89
C TYR A 6 -3.78 -4.63 16.99
N PHE A 7 -3.20 -5.30 15.99
CA PHE A 7 -2.54 -4.65 14.87
C PHE A 7 -3.44 -4.74 13.66
N SER A 8 -3.82 -3.59 13.09
CA SER A 8 -4.55 -3.53 11.83
C SER A 8 -3.82 -2.67 10.81
N VAL A 9 -4.02 -3.03 9.55
CA VAL A 9 -3.71 -2.18 8.41
C VAL A 9 -5.02 -1.99 7.65
N ASP A 10 -5.40 -0.74 7.48
CA ASP A 10 -6.63 -0.32 6.82
C ASP A 10 -6.23 0.60 5.66
N ILE A 11 -6.80 0.37 4.47
CA ILE A 11 -6.48 1.09 3.24
C ILE A 11 -7.78 1.51 2.58
N ASP A 12 -8.03 2.82 2.49
CA ASP A 12 -9.27 3.38 1.93
C ASP A 12 -10.55 2.83 2.61
N GLY A 13 -10.47 2.54 3.92
CA GLY A 13 -11.56 1.95 4.69
C GLY A 13 -11.70 0.43 4.58
N ASP A 14 -10.94 -0.21 3.68
CA ASP A 14 -10.89 -1.67 3.54
C ASP A 14 -9.79 -2.23 4.46
N ARG A 15 -10.17 -3.16 5.35
CA ARG A 15 -9.23 -3.78 6.29
C ARG A 15 -8.42 -4.87 5.62
N GLU A 16 -7.17 -4.55 5.31
CA GLU A 16 -6.24 -5.43 4.59
C GLU A 16 -5.58 -6.48 5.50
N LEU A 17 -5.34 -6.14 6.76
CA LEU A 17 -4.72 -7.03 7.72
C LEU A 17 -5.27 -6.73 9.11
N SER A 18 -5.59 -7.79 9.85
CA SER A 18 -5.91 -7.69 11.27
C SER A 18 -5.35 -8.89 12.01
N ARG A 19 -4.59 -8.62 13.08
CA ARG A 19 -4.00 -9.66 13.92
C ARG A 19 -4.06 -9.25 15.38
N THR A 20 -4.58 -10.16 16.20
CA THR A 20 -4.40 -10.09 17.65
C THR A 20 -3.01 -10.58 17.99
N LEU A 21 -2.26 -9.77 18.71
CA LEU A 21 -0.92 -10.10 19.18
C LEU A 21 -0.99 -10.29 20.69
N HIS A 22 -0.89 -11.54 21.10
CA HIS A 22 -0.97 -11.92 22.51
C HIS A 22 0.36 -11.62 23.21
N GLY A 23 0.29 -11.02 24.40
CA GLY A 23 1.33 -11.08 25.42
C GLY A 23 2.50 -10.08 25.32
N TYR A 24 2.82 -9.54 24.14
CA TYR A 24 4.08 -8.79 23.96
C TYR A 24 3.93 -7.35 23.46
N LEU A 25 2.84 -6.98 22.78
CA LEU A 25 2.67 -5.58 22.37
C LEU A 25 2.36 -4.65 23.54
N ALA A 26 1.81 -5.17 24.65
CA ALA A 26 1.57 -4.38 25.85
C ALA A 26 2.86 -3.86 26.51
N SER A 27 4.03 -4.48 26.21
CA SER A 27 5.33 -3.97 26.65
C SER A 27 5.97 -2.99 25.66
N LEU A 28 5.54 -2.98 24.39
CA LEU A 28 5.99 -2.00 23.41
C LEU A 28 5.26 -0.68 23.64
N LYS A 29 5.93 0.23 24.36
CA LYS A 29 5.44 1.60 24.56
C LYS A 29 5.60 2.48 23.32
N ASP A 30 6.47 2.07 22.39
CA ASP A 30 6.81 2.85 21.22
C ASP A 30 7.14 1.96 20.01
N LEU A 31 6.27 2.03 18.98
CA LEU A 31 6.43 1.40 17.67
C LEU A 31 6.84 2.40 16.59
N ALA A 32 7.04 3.68 16.92
CA ALA A 32 7.41 4.70 15.93
C ALA A 32 8.62 4.28 15.07
N PRO A 33 9.70 3.69 15.60
CA PRO A 33 10.82 3.24 14.76
C PRO A 33 10.43 2.15 13.74
N PHE A 34 9.51 1.25 14.11
CA PHE A 34 9.00 0.24 13.17
C PHE A 34 8.12 0.87 12.09
N PHE A 35 7.32 1.88 12.46
CA PHE A 35 6.47 2.61 11.53
C PHE A 35 7.27 3.45 10.53
N GLU A 36 8.38 4.05 10.97
CA GLU A 36 9.33 4.75 10.09
C GLU A 36 9.92 3.80 9.05
N ASP A 37 10.45 2.65 9.49
CA ASP A 37 11.00 1.61 8.60
C ASP A 37 9.94 1.13 7.58
N PHE A 38 8.71 0.93 8.04
CA PHE A 38 7.62 0.47 7.19
C PHE A 38 7.17 1.55 6.20
N ALA A 39 7.10 2.82 6.61
CA ALA A 39 6.74 3.94 5.74
C ALA A 39 7.75 4.10 4.59
N ASP A 40 9.04 3.94 4.86
CA ASP A 40 10.07 4.01 3.82
C ASP A 40 10.02 2.82 2.86
N GLU A 41 9.81 1.60 3.38
CA GLU A 41 9.55 0.44 2.53
C GLU A 41 8.31 0.63 1.65
N TRP A 42 7.23 1.18 2.22
CA TRP A 42 6.01 1.46 1.48
C TRP A 42 6.27 2.42 0.33
N LYS A 43 6.94 3.56 0.58
CA LYS A 43 7.29 4.53 -0.48
C LYS A 43 8.14 3.91 -1.58
N ALA A 44 9.12 3.08 -1.21
CA ALA A 44 9.94 2.35 -2.18
C ALA A 44 9.11 1.35 -3.00
N THR A 45 8.20 0.64 -2.35
CA THR A 45 7.27 -0.30 -2.99
C THR A 45 6.36 0.41 -3.99
N GLN A 46 5.79 1.56 -3.62
CA GLN A 46 4.94 2.33 -4.53
C GLN A 46 5.68 2.73 -5.80
N ARG A 47 6.96 3.13 -5.71
CA ARG A 47 7.78 3.42 -6.91
C ARG A 47 7.89 2.21 -7.84
N GLN A 48 8.10 1.03 -7.27
CA GLN A 48 8.19 -0.22 -8.04
C GLN A 48 6.85 -0.62 -8.66
N VAL A 49 5.75 -0.51 -7.91
CA VAL A 49 4.39 -0.79 -8.41
C VAL A 49 4.06 0.10 -9.61
N PHE A 50 4.34 1.41 -9.54
CA PHE A 50 4.09 2.30 -10.68
C PHE A 50 5.05 2.08 -11.84
N ALA A 51 6.33 1.80 -11.59
CA ALA A 51 7.32 1.52 -12.63
C ALA A 51 7.01 0.23 -13.42
N SER A 52 6.44 -0.77 -12.74
CA SER A 52 6.02 -2.05 -13.30
C SER A 52 4.58 -2.08 -13.80
N GLU A 53 3.87 -0.96 -13.72
CA GLU A 53 2.43 -0.86 -14.04
C GLU A 53 1.58 -1.94 -13.32
N GLY A 54 1.82 -2.10 -12.01
CA GLY A 54 1.18 -3.09 -11.16
C GLY A 54 1.86 -4.46 -11.14
N GLY A 55 2.89 -4.69 -11.97
CA GLY A 55 3.54 -5.99 -12.12
C GLY A 55 4.69 -6.29 -11.15
N TYR A 56 4.90 -5.50 -10.09
CA TYR A 56 6.04 -5.64 -9.18
C TYR A 56 5.99 -6.95 -8.38
N GLU A 57 4.81 -7.25 -7.85
CA GLU A 57 4.45 -8.57 -7.35
C GLU A 57 3.52 -9.19 -8.40
N THR A 58 3.41 -10.52 -8.45
CA THR A 58 2.59 -11.21 -9.47
C THR A 58 1.16 -11.49 -9.01
N GLU A 59 0.94 -11.55 -7.69
CA GLU A 59 -0.32 -11.93 -7.07
C GLU A 59 -0.62 -11.06 -5.84
N ASP A 60 -1.91 -10.76 -5.62
CA ASP A 60 -2.41 -10.15 -4.39
C ASP A 60 -2.57 -11.21 -3.29
N ASP A 61 -3.22 -10.86 -2.18
CA ASP A 61 -3.45 -11.79 -1.07
C ASP A 61 -4.54 -12.85 -1.34
N GLU A 62 -5.39 -12.61 -2.33
CA GLU A 62 -6.42 -13.53 -2.81
C GLU A 62 -5.91 -14.43 -3.95
N GLY A 63 -4.69 -14.18 -4.44
CA GLY A 63 -4.08 -14.91 -5.56
C GLY A 63 -4.48 -14.36 -6.94
N ASN A 64 -5.07 -13.16 -7.01
CA ASN A 64 -5.37 -12.51 -8.28
C ASN A 64 -4.15 -11.78 -8.82
N GLN A 65 -4.05 -11.65 -10.14
CA GLN A 65 -2.99 -10.87 -10.77
C GLN A 65 -3.06 -9.40 -10.39
N THR A 66 -1.95 -8.87 -9.93
CA THR A 66 -1.73 -7.46 -9.54
C THR A 66 -1.42 -6.54 -10.72
N LYS A 67 -0.94 -7.11 -11.84
CA LYS A 67 -0.62 -6.34 -13.05
C LYS A 67 -1.85 -5.58 -13.53
N TRP A 68 -1.68 -4.28 -13.78
CA TRP A 68 -2.80 -3.45 -14.17
C TRP A 68 -3.32 -3.82 -15.57
N PRO A 69 -4.65 -3.81 -15.76
CA PRO A 69 -5.22 -3.95 -17.08
C PRO A 69 -4.66 -2.90 -18.04
N GLU A 70 -4.29 -3.35 -19.24
CA GLU A 70 -3.78 -2.50 -20.30
C GLU A 70 -4.77 -1.37 -20.65
N LEU A 71 -4.25 -0.32 -21.27
CA LEU A 71 -5.11 0.72 -21.84
C LEU A 71 -5.83 0.16 -23.07
N SER A 72 -7.09 0.57 -23.27
CA SER A 72 -7.75 0.27 -24.54
C SER A 72 -6.93 0.88 -25.69
N ALA A 73 -6.87 0.20 -26.83
CA ALA A 73 -6.05 0.64 -27.97
C ALA A 73 -6.32 2.10 -28.38
N LYS A 74 -7.60 2.52 -28.36
CA LYS A 74 -8.03 3.90 -28.62
C LYS A 74 -7.44 4.89 -27.61
N TYR A 75 -7.50 4.56 -26.32
CA TYR A 75 -6.98 5.45 -25.28
C TYR A 75 -5.44 5.44 -25.26
N ALA A 76 -4.81 4.29 -25.51
CA ALA A 76 -3.37 4.17 -25.65
C ALA A 76 -2.84 5.06 -26.79
N ALA A 77 -3.46 5.00 -27.97
CA ALA A 77 -3.08 5.82 -29.13
C ALA A 77 -3.25 7.32 -28.85
N TRP A 78 -4.39 7.71 -28.28
CA TRP A 78 -4.65 9.08 -27.84
C TRP A 78 -3.61 9.57 -26.83
N LYS A 79 -3.27 8.73 -25.85
CA LYS A 79 -2.32 9.06 -24.80
C LYS A 79 -0.90 9.17 -25.36
N ALA A 80 -0.50 8.27 -26.26
CA ALA A 80 0.81 8.32 -26.89
C ALA A 80 1.03 9.62 -27.68
N GLN A 81 -0.02 10.16 -28.30
CA GLN A 81 0.04 11.44 -29.01
C GLN A 81 0.12 12.65 -28.07
N ARG A 82 -0.64 12.65 -26.96
CA ARG A 82 -0.76 13.81 -26.05
C ARG A 82 0.27 13.82 -24.91
N PHE A 83 0.70 12.63 -24.50
CA PHE A 83 1.56 12.36 -23.35
C PHE A 83 2.58 11.27 -23.72
N PRO A 84 3.47 11.55 -24.70
CA PRO A 84 4.40 10.55 -25.22
C PRO A 84 5.28 9.98 -24.08
N GLY A 85 5.43 8.66 -24.06
CA GLY A 85 6.25 7.95 -23.08
C GLY A 85 5.68 7.84 -21.67
N LYS A 86 4.44 8.30 -21.40
CA LYS A 86 3.86 8.26 -20.05
C LYS A 86 3.19 6.89 -19.72
N PRO A 87 3.63 6.18 -18.66
CA PRO A 87 3.06 4.89 -18.23
C PRO A 87 1.61 4.99 -17.73
N ILE A 88 0.92 3.85 -17.61
CA ILE A 88 -0.41 3.71 -17.00
C ILE A 88 -0.46 4.42 -15.64
N LEU A 89 -1.61 5.04 -15.33
CA LEU A 89 -1.83 5.91 -14.16
C LEU A 89 -0.93 7.16 -14.07
N GLN A 90 -0.10 7.43 -15.07
CA GLN A 90 0.73 8.63 -15.12
C GLN A 90 0.29 9.51 -16.30
N ARG A 91 -0.12 10.74 -16.00
CA ARG A 91 -0.42 11.78 -17.00
C ARG A 91 0.37 13.05 -16.69
N THR A 92 0.06 13.67 -15.56
CA THR A 92 0.78 14.82 -15.00
C THR A 92 1.93 14.38 -14.09
N GLY A 93 1.72 13.28 -13.35
CA GLY A 93 2.67 12.78 -12.35
C GLY A 93 2.11 12.88 -10.92
N ASP A 94 1.06 13.67 -10.72
CA ASP A 94 0.52 14.00 -9.40
C ASP A 94 0.14 12.76 -8.58
N LEU A 95 -0.49 11.75 -9.19
CA LEU A 95 -0.82 10.51 -8.48
C LEU A 95 0.44 9.73 -8.08
N LEU A 96 1.45 9.66 -8.94
CA LEU A 96 2.71 8.98 -8.63
C LEU A 96 3.41 9.69 -7.47
N GLU A 97 3.46 11.02 -7.50
CA GLU A 97 4.05 11.83 -6.44
C GLU A 97 3.30 11.60 -5.12
N ALA A 98 1.97 11.78 -5.11
CA ALA A 98 1.16 11.57 -3.91
C ALA A 98 1.25 10.15 -3.34
N ALA A 99 1.35 9.12 -4.20
CA ALA A 99 1.47 7.74 -3.75
C ALA A 99 2.87 7.40 -3.22
N THR A 100 3.93 8.00 -3.77
CA THR A 100 5.32 7.73 -3.38
C THR A 100 5.86 8.69 -2.32
N ASN A 101 5.13 9.78 -2.05
CA ASN A 101 5.41 10.77 -1.04
C ASN A 101 4.13 11.17 -0.27
N PRO A 102 3.46 10.22 0.39
CA PRO A 102 2.24 10.52 1.13
C PRO A 102 2.54 11.31 2.41
N THR A 103 1.58 12.17 2.80
CA THR A 103 1.58 12.79 4.13
C THR A 103 1.59 11.69 5.18
N THR A 104 2.57 11.71 6.08
CA THR A 104 2.84 10.63 7.01
C THR A 104 2.73 11.15 8.44
N ASP A 105 1.84 10.56 9.23
CA ASP A 105 1.67 10.84 10.66
C ASP A 105 2.01 9.58 11.46
N ILE A 106 2.99 9.70 12.36
CA ILE A 106 3.51 8.59 13.16
C ILE A 106 3.34 8.94 14.64
N THR A 107 2.74 8.01 15.38
CA THR A 107 2.67 8.04 16.83
C THR A 107 3.33 6.78 17.39
N PRO A 108 3.54 6.69 18.72
CA PRO A 108 4.07 5.48 19.34
C PRO A 108 3.22 4.22 19.07
N THR A 109 1.97 4.37 18.64
CA THR A 109 1.03 3.24 18.45
C THR A 109 0.35 3.20 17.08
N SER A 110 0.60 4.17 16.19
CA SER A 110 -0.04 4.23 14.87
C SER A 110 0.86 4.83 13.80
N LEU A 111 0.62 4.39 12.58
CA LEU A 111 1.08 5.03 11.35
C LEU A 111 -0.13 5.34 10.49
N THR A 112 -0.24 6.58 10.04
CA THR A 112 -1.20 7.01 9.02
C THR A 112 -0.45 7.55 7.82
N MET A 113 -0.72 7.01 6.63
CA MET A 113 -0.16 7.50 5.37
C MET A 113 -1.30 7.95 4.46
N THR A 114 -1.36 9.24 4.16
CA THR A 114 -2.42 9.87 3.36
C THR A 114 -1.92 10.19 1.96
N ILE A 115 -2.56 9.58 0.96
CA ILE A 115 -2.29 9.84 -0.45
C ILE A 115 -3.20 10.97 -0.91
N GLU A 116 -2.64 12.18 -0.98
CA GLU A 116 -3.38 13.39 -1.31
C GLU A 116 -3.63 13.49 -2.82
N SER A 117 -4.61 12.73 -3.30
CA SER A 117 -5.01 12.74 -4.71
C SER A 117 -6.48 12.42 -4.89
N ASP A 118 -7.25 13.38 -5.42
CA ASP A 118 -8.65 13.16 -5.83
C ASP A 118 -8.79 12.06 -6.88
N TYR A 119 -7.69 11.73 -7.59
CA TYR A 119 -7.68 10.69 -8.62
C TYR A 119 -7.47 9.28 -8.05
N ALA A 120 -6.85 9.14 -6.88
CA ALA A 120 -6.54 7.86 -6.26
C ALA A 120 -7.78 6.97 -6.09
N ILE A 121 -8.89 7.55 -5.63
CA ILE A 121 -10.13 6.84 -5.31
C ILE A 121 -10.70 6.07 -6.51
N TYR A 122 -10.52 6.58 -7.73
CA TYR A 122 -11.05 5.95 -8.94
C TYR A 122 -10.39 4.61 -9.28
N HIS A 123 -9.17 4.40 -8.79
CA HIS A 123 -8.40 3.19 -9.03
C HIS A 123 -8.21 2.32 -7.78
N GLN A 124 -8.30 2.90 -6.58
CA GLN A 124 -8.11 2.19 -5.33
C GLN A 124 -9.38 1.51 -4.80
N SER A 125 -10.53 2.22 -4.86
CA SER A 125 -11.79 1.76 -4.28
C SER A 125 -12.17 0.34 -4.74
N SER A 126 -12.89 -0.42 -3.93
CA SER A 126 -13.44 -1.74 -4.29
C SER A 126 -14.84 -1.68 -4.92
N ARG A 127 -15.48 -0.49 -4.97
CA ARG A 127 -16.87 -0.32 -5.46
C ARG A 127 -17.07 -0.78 -6.92
N PRO A 128 -18.25 -1.32 -7.29
CA PRO A 128 -18.56 -1.70 -8.67
C PRO A 128 -18.37 -0.55 -9.67
N ARG A 129 -17.92 -0.85 -10.89
CA ARG A 129 -17.63 0.14 -11.93
C ARG A 129 -17.68 -0.46 -13.34
N ASP A 130 -18.10 0.35 -14.31
CA ASP A 130 -18.32 -0.11 -15.69
C ASP A 130 -17.41 0.54 -16.75
N ARG A 131 -16.80 1.69 -16.44
CA ARG A 131 -16.10 2.53 -17.45
C ARG A 131 -14.58 2.59 -17.30
N LEU A 132 -14.08 2.47 -16.08
CA LEU A 132 -12.67 2.63 -15.77
C LEU A 132 -12.17 1.37 -15.09
N PRO A 133 -11.21 0.62 -15.66
CA PRO A 133 -10.66 -0.53 -14.98
C PRO A 133 -9.99 -0.15 -13.64
N ARG A 134 -10.22 -0.96 -12.61
CA ARG A 134 -9.53 -0.84 -11.31
C ARG A 134 -8.03 -1.11 -11.53
N ARG A 135 -7.19 -0.32 -10.88
CA ARG A 135 -5.73 -0.42 -10.94
C ARG A 135 -5.19 -0.14 -9.55
N PRO A 136 -5.43 -1.05 -8.58
CA PRO A 136 -5.05 -0.81 -7.20
C PRO A 136 -3.53 -0.69 -7.12
N PHE A 137 -3.07 0.28 -6.34
CA PHE A 137 -1.64 0.54 -6.16
C PHE A 137 -1.25 0.50 -4.68
N ALA A 138 -2.21 0.78 -3.80
CA ALA A 138 -2.00 0.76 -2.36
C ALA A 138 -2.50 -0.54 -1.70
N SER A 139 -2.58 -1.68 -2.38
CA SER A 139 -2.96 -2.95 -1.72
C SER A 139 -1.74 -3.70 -1.21
N LEU A 140 -1.88 -4.40 -0.08
CA LEU A 140 -0.82 -5.25 0.44
C LEU A 140 -0.89 -6.64 -0.21
N THR A 141 0.19 -7.09 -0.82
CA THR A 141 0.29 -8.46 -1.35
C THR A 141 0.49 -9.48 -0.24
N ARG A 142 0.29 -10.77 -0.54
CA ARG A 142 0.57 -11.86 0.41
C ARG A 142 2.01 -11.83 0.93
N GLY A 143 2.98 -11.58 0.04
CA GLY A 143 4.39 -11.48 0.37
C GLY A 143 4.67 -10.31 1.32
N GLN A 144 4.05 -9.15 1.05
CA GLN A 144 4.15 -7.97 1.90
C GLN A 144 3.52 -8.20 3.28
N LYS A 145 2.31 -8.75 3.37
CA LYS A 145 1.66 -9.10 4.64
C LYS A 145 2.53 -10.05 5.47
N THR A 146 3.13 -11.06 4.82
CA THR A 146 4.02 -12.03 5.49
C THR A 146 5.30 -11.37 6.01
N ARG A 147 5.96 -10.55 5.19
CA ARG A 147 7.19 -9.82 5.55
C ARG A 147 6.95 -8.82 6.68
N LEU A 148 5.83 -8.08 6.62
CA LEU A 148 5.39 -7.16 7.65
C LEU A 148 5.22 -7.86 9.00
N MET A 149 4.47 -8.98 9.01
CA MET A 149 4.25 -9.75 10.23
C MET A 149 5.55 -10.33 10.79
N ARG A 150 6.48 -10.75 9.93
CA ARG A 150 7.79 -11.24 10.37
C ARG A 150 8.59 -10.13 11.07
N ARG A 151 8.71 -8.95 10.44
CA ARG A 151 9.44 -7.81 11.03
C ARG A 151 8.83 -7.32 12.33
N LEU A 152 7.50 -7.26 12.40
CA LEU A 152 6.81 -6.89 13.64
C LEU A 152 7.11 -7.89 14.77
N ARG A 153 7.15 -9.20 14.47
CA ARG A 153 7.55 -10.23 15.45
C ARG A 153 9.00 -10.11 15.88
N GLU A 154 9.92 -9.81 14.95
CA GLU A 154 11.34 -9.62 15.27
C GLU A 154 11.54 -8.45 16.23
N ARG A 155 10.92 -7.29 15.96
CA ARG A 155 10.93 -6.12 16.86
C ARG A 155 10.32 -6.42 18.23
N LEU A 156 9.25 -7.21 18.29
CA LEU A 156 8.64 -7.66 19.54
C LEU A 156 9.60 -8.52 20.39
N ILE A 157 10.40 -9.38 19.75
CA ILE A 157 11.38 -10.22 20.45
C ILE A 157 12.53 -9.37 20.99
N GLU A 158 13.01 -8.40 20.21
CA GLU A 158 14.10 -7.50 20.62
C GLU A 158 13.74 -6.68 21.86
N ALA A 159 12.52 -6.16 21.95
CA ALA A 159 12.11 -5.31 23.06
C ALA A 159 11.83 -6.05 24.38
N VAL A 160 11.78 -7.38 24.35
CA VAL A 160 11.57 -8.23 25.54
C VAL A 160 12.91 -8.78 26.07
N ARG A 161 13.99 -8.64 25.30
CA ARG A 161 15.36 -8.96 25.72
C ARG A 161 15.98 -7.81 26.49
#